data_AF-A0A949KA65-F1
#
_entry.id   AF-A0A949KA65-F1
#
_cell.length_a   1.000
_cell.length_b   1.000
_cell.length_c   1.000
_cell.angle_alpha   90.00
_cell.angle_beta   90.00
_cell.angle_gamma   90.00
#
_symmetry.space_group_name_H-M   'P 1'
#
loop_
_entity.id
_entity.type
_entity.pdbx_description
1 polymer ?
#
loop_
_entity_poly.entity_id
_entity_poly.type
_entity_poly.pdbx_seq_one_letter_code
_entity_poly.pdbx_strand_id
1 'polypeptide(L)'
;MEFYWPSTQGEWLAWSSAAVTVVFGLMLLFAPRTSLRILRLQTAPDHPEALSEARGTMAGFYLGVGICALLFAQPLIYLALGAGWAFTAFGRIVSMLSDRGVTGFNLVSVAIEIVLAALPLLYGLGLV
;
A
#
# COMPACT_ATOMS: atom_id res chain seq x y z
N MET A 1 -24.29 -2.29 9.81
CA MET A 1 -23.55 -1.79 8.64
C MET A 1 -23.46 -2.97 7.69
N GLU A 2 -24.18 -2.92 6.56
CA GLU A 2 -24.07 -3.97 5.55
C GLU A 2 -22.76 -3.78 4.80
N PHE A 3 -22.09 -4.88 4.45
CA PHE A 3 -20.84 -4.83 3.71
C PHE A 3 -21.12 -4.33 2.29
N TYR A 4 -20.49 -3.22 1.90
CA TYR A 4 -20.68 -2.63 0.58
C TYR A 4 -19.93 -3.43 -0.49
N TRP A 5 -20.66 -3.88 -1.51
CA TRP A 5 -20.07 -4.58 -2.64
C TRP A 5 -19.95 -3.66 -3.85
N PRO A 6 -18.79 -3.61 -4.53
CA PRO A 6 -18.61 -2.85 -5.75
C PRO A 6 -19.62 -3.24 -6.83
N SER A 7 -20.22 -2.24 -7.45
CA SER A 7 -21.24 -2.34 -8.48
C SER A 7 -20.75 -1.87 -9.86
N THR A 8 -19.82 -0.92 -9.89
CA THR A 8 -19.26 -0.36 -11.12
C THR A 8 -17.82 -0.80 -11.36
N GLN A 9 -17.37 -0.73 -12.61
CA GLN A 9 -15.98 -1.06 -12.95
C GLN A 9 -14.98 -0.18 -12.19
N GLY A 10 -15.25 1.13 -12.06
CA GLY A 10 -14.42 2.05 -11.28
C GLY A 10 -14.30 1.67 -9.80
N GLU A 11 -15.43 1.33 -9.17
CA GLU A 11 -15.44 0.83 -7.80
C GLU A 11 -14.62 -0.44 -7.64
N TRP A 12 -14.72 -1.39 -8.60
CA TRP A 12 -13.93 -2.62 -8.58
C TRP A 12 -12.42 -2.37 -8.64
N LEU A 13 -11.98 -1.38 -9.42
CA LEU A 13 -10.58 -0.99 -9.48
C LEU A 13 -10.09 -0.45 -8.13
N ALA A 14 -10.82 0.50 -7.55
CA ALA A 14 -10.47 1.11 -6.27
C ALA A 14 -10.50 0.09 -5.11
N TRP A 15 -11.54 -0.75 -5.07
CA TRP A 15 -11.72 -1.79 -4.08
C TRP A 15 -10.59 -2.84 -4.15
N SER A 16 -10.16 -3.22 -5.36
CA SER A 16 -9.06 -4.18 -5.54
C SER A 16 -7.74 -3.65 -4.98
N SER A 17 -7.45 -2.36 -5.18
CA SER A 17 -6.27 -1.73 -4.57
C SER A 17 -6.36 -1.74 -3.04
N ALA A 18 -7.53 -1.43 -2.48
CA ALA A 18 -7.76 -1.51 -1.04
C ALA A 18 -7.55 -2.93 -0.50
N ALA A 19 -8.08 -3.95 -1.19
CA ALA A 19 -7.93 -5.34 -0.80
C ALA A 19 -6.46 -5.79 -0.80
N VAL A 20 -5.69 -5.45 -1.86
CA VAL A 20 -4.25 -5.73 -1.93
C VAL A 20 -3.50 -5.02 -0.79
N THR A 21 -3.86 -3.78 -0.49
CA THR A 21 -3.26 -3.01 0.61
C THR A 21 -3.51 -3.66 1.96
N VAL A 22 -4.74 -4.14 2.21
CA VAL A 22 -5.08 -4.88 3.43
C VAL A 22 -4.30 -6.17 3.53
N VAL A 23 -4.21 -6.96 2.44
CA VAL A 23 -3.41 -8.20 2.43
C VAL A 23 -1.94 -7.90 2.73
N PHE A 24 -1.38 -6.84 2.16
CA PHE A 24 -0.01 -6.42 2.45
C PHE A 24 0.17 -5.99 3.91
N GLY A 25 -0.77 -5.23 4.46
CA GLY A 25 -0.80 -4.87 5.88
C GLY A 25 -0.89 -6.09 6.81
N LEU A 26 -1.71 -7.09 6.47
CA LEU A 26 -1.84 -8.33 7.24
C LEU A 26 -0.53 -9.14 7.21
N MET A 27 0.14 -9.20 6.06
CA MET A 27 1.46 -9.84 5.96
C MET A 27 2.50 -9.14 6.82
N LEU A 28 2.51 -7.80 6.87
CA LEU A 28 3.40 -7.04 7.75
C LEU A 28 3.10 -7.27 9.24
N LEU A 29 1.82 -7.34 9.61
CA LEU A 29 1.38 -7.57 10.99
C LEU A 29 1.73 -8.97 11.49
N PHE A 30 1.37 -10.01 10.73
CA PHE A 30 1.48 -11.40 11.19
C PHE A 30 2.80 -12.06 10.79
N ALA A 31 3.36 -11.72 9.62
CA ALA A 31 4.57 -12.32 9.06
C ALA A 31 5.67 -11.26 8.76
N PRO A 32 6.08 -10.42 9.74
CA PRO A 32 6.97 -9.29 9.48
C PRO A 32 8.33 -9.69 8.89
N ARG A 33 8.93 -10.80 9.36
CA ARG A 33 10.23 -11.27 8.84
C ARG A 33 10.16 -11.65 7.36
N THR A 34 9.08 -12.30 6.96
CA THR A 34 8.84 -12.66 5.55
C THR A 34 8.63 -11.39 4.72
N SER A 35 7.82 -10.46 5.21
CA SER A 35 7.54 -9.18 4.55
C SER A 35 8.81 -8.33 4.37
N LEU A 36 9.63 -8.20 5.41
CA LEU A 36 10.92 -7.49 5.33
C LEU A 36 11.87 -8.17 4.34
N ARG A 37 11.91 -9.51 4.29
CA ARG A 37 12.73 -10.24 3.31
C ARG A 37 12.26 -10.01 1.87
N ILE A 38 10.94 -9.95 1.63
CA ILE A 38 10.37 -9.60 0.31
C ILE A 38 10.80 -8.19 -0.07
N LEU A 39 10.77 -7.25 0.88
CA LEU A 39 11.26 -5.88 0.71
C LEU A 39 12.80 -5.76 0.66
N ARG A 40 13.51 -6.88 0.74
CA ARG A 40 14.98 -6.96 0.81
C ARG A 40 15.60 -6.17 1.97
N LEU A 41 14.84 -5.99 3.04
CA LEU A 41 15.28 -5.38 4.29
C LEU A 41 15.85 -6.44 5.24
N GLN A 42 16.90 -6.05 5.97
CA GLN A 42 17.52 -6.88 7.01
C GLN A 42 17.28 -6.25 8.38
N THR A 43 16.87 -7.06 9.34
CA THR A 43 16.77 -6.64 10.75
C THR A 43 18.14 -6.76 11.41
N ALA A 44 18.54 -5.78 12.22
CA ALA A 44 19.72 -5.93 13.06
C ALA A 44 19.44 -6.98 14.17
N PRO A 45 20.41 -7.87 14.50
CA PRO A 45 20.20 -9.00 15.41
C PRO A 45 19.68 -8.62 16.80
N ASP A 46 20.11 -7.46 17.31
CA ASP A 46 19.83 -7.03 18.68
C ASP A 46 18.73 -5.97 18.76
N HIS A 47 18.11 -5.61 17.64
CA HIS A 47 17.11 -4.54 17.57
C HIS A 47 15.73 -5.09 17.16
N PRO A 48 14.92 -5.60 18.12
CA PRO A 48 13.58 -6.08 17.84
C PRO A 48 12.63 -4.97 17.36
N GLU A 49 13.01 -3.71 17.51
CA GLU A 49 12.25 -2.52 17.07
C GLU A 49 11.96 -2.56 15.57
N ALA A 50 12.85 -3.14 14.76
CA ALA A 50 12.60 -3.29 13.32
C ALA A 50 11.36 -4.14 13.01
N LEU A 51 11.06 -5.15 13.83
CA LEU A 51 9.84 -5.94 13.71
C LEU A 51 8.62 -5.18 14.27
N SER A 52 8.84 -4.37 15.30
CA SER A 52 7.80 -3.49 15.85
C SER A 52 7.35 -2.45 14.83
N GLU A 53 8.27 -1.81 14.10
CA GLU A 53 7.94 -0.83 13.07
C GLU A 53 7.14 -1.44 11.91
N ALA A 54 7.50 -2.67 11.50
CA ALA A 54 6.74 -3.39 10.49
C ALA A 54 5.30 -3.68 10.96
N ARG A 55 5.11 -4.10 12.21
CA ARG A 55 3.80 -4.46 12.78
C ARG A 55 2.94 -3.28 13.22
N GLY A 56 3.58 -2.21 13.70
CA GLY A 56 2.93 -1.03 14.20
C GLY A 56 2.71 -0.03 13.08
N THR A 57 3.76 0.71 12.74
CA THR A 57 3.70 1.81 11.77
C THR A 57 3.30 1.33 10.38
N MET A 58 4.02 0.38 9.78
CA MET A 58 3.76 -0.01 8.39
C MET A 58 2.42 -0.73 8.25
N ALA A 59 2.18 -1.79 9.02
CA ALA A 59 0.91 -2.53 8.95
C ALA A 59 -0.29 -1.68 9.38
N GLY A 60 -0.16 -0.89 10.45
CA GLY A 60 -1.26 -0.11 11.01
C GLY A 60 -1.88 0.87 10.02
N PHE A 61 -1.05 1.63 9.28
CA PHE A 61 -1.55 2.56 8.28
C PHE A 61 -2.18 1.84 7.07
N TYR A 62 -1.57 0.77 6.57
CA TYR A 62 -2.15 -0.01 5.47
C TYR A 62 -3.48 -0.66 5.85
N LEU A 63 -3.56 -1.24 7.04
CA LEU A 63 -4.79 -1.86 7.55
C LEU A 63 -5.85 -0.80 7.84
N GLY A 64 -5.51 0.29 8.52
CA GLY A 64 -6.45 1.35 8.88
C GLY A 64 -7.11 1.95 7.64
N VAL A 65 -6.31 2.44 6.69
CA VAL A 65 -6.85 3.06 5.46
C VAL A 65 -7.52 2.01 4.56
N GLY A 66 -6.90 0.84 4.39
CA GLY A 66 -7.43 -0.22 3.52
C GLY A 66 -8.76 -0.80 4.02
N ILE A 67 -8.88 -1.11 5.32
CA ILE A 67 -10.13 -1.63 5.91
C ILE A 67 -11.22 -0.57 5.83
N CYS A 68 -10.92 0.69 6.17
CA CYS A 68 -11.87 1.79 6.00
C CYS A 68 -12.33 1.94 4.54
N ALA A 69 -11.41 1.81 3.58
CA ALA A 69 -11.75 1.86 2.16
C ALA A 69 -12.69 0.73 1.74
N LEU A 70 -12.48 -0.50 2.24
CA LEU A 70 -13.35 -1.65 1.95
C LEU A 70 -14.73 -1.56 2.63
N LEU A 71 -14.79 -1.07 3.86
CA LEU A 71 -16.03 -1.02 4.64
C LEU A 71 -16.94 0.15 4.24
N PHE A 72 -16.36 1.33 4.00
CA PHE A 72 -17.13 2.55 3.76
C PHE A 72 -17.28 2.90 2.29
N ALA A 73 -16.37 2.42 1.43
CA ALA A 73 -16.38 2.62 -0.02
C ALA A 73 -16.61 4.08 -0.47
N GLN A 74 -16.10 5.04 0.30
CA GLN A 74 -16.26 6.46 0.00
C GLN A 74 -15.16 6.95 -0.95
N PRO A 75 -15.48 7.79 -1.97
CA PRO A 75 -14.49 8.33 -2.90
C PRO A 75 -13.31 9.02 -2.20
N LEU A 76 -13.57 9.80 -1.13
CA LEU A 76 -12.53 10.48 -0.36
C LEU A 76 -11.56 9.51 0.33
N ILE A 77 -12.03 8.34 0.77
CA ILE A 77 -11.17 7.33 1.41
C ILE A 77 -10.31 6.64 0.35
N TYR A 78 -10.86 6.37 -0.83
CA TYR A 78 -10.06 5.88 -1.95
C TYR A 78 -9.03 6.92 -2.42
N LEU A 79 -9.37 8.21 -2.44
CA LEU A 79 -8.37 9.27 -2.69
C LEU A 79 -7.24 9.25 -1.67
N ALA A 80 -7.55 9.08 -0.38
CA ALA A 80 -6.52 8.98 0.67
C ALA A 80 -5.63 7.73 0.47
N LEU A 81 -6.22 6.59 0.15
CA LEU A 81 -5.50 5.35 -0.17
C LEU A 81 -4.57 5.54 -1.38
N GLY A 82 -5.12 6.10 -2.46
CA GLY A 82 -4.39 6.36 -3.70
C GLY A 82 -3.26 7.36 -3.52
N ALA A 83 -3.49 8.42 -2.76
CA ALA A 83 -2.46 9.38 -2.37
C ALA A 83 -1.35 8.71 -1.55
N GLY A 84 -1.69 7.82 -0.61
CA GLY A 84 -0.70 7.05 0.16
C GLY A 84 0.23 6.23 -0.73
N TRP A 85 -0.32 5.50 -1.71
CA TRP A 85 0.49 4.77 -2.68
C TRP A 85 1.27 5.70 -3.63
N ALA A 86 0.70 6.84 -4.02
CA ALA A 86 1.41 7.82 -4.85
C ALA A 86 2.63 8.41 -4.13
N PHE A 87 2.49 8.76 -2.85
CA PHE A 87 3.62 9.21 -2.03
C PHE A 87 4.64 8.10 -1.76
N THR A 88 4.19 6.84 -1.67
CA THR A 88 5.09 5.68 -1.59
C THR A 88 5.93 5.55 -2.86
N ALA A 89 5.30 5.59 -4.04
CA ALA A 89 5.98 5.56 -5.33
C ALA A 89 6.96 6.74 -5.48
N PHE A 90 6.51 7.95 -5.11
CA PHE A 90 7.35 9.14 -5.14
C PHE A 90 8.58 9.00 -4.24
N GLY A 91 8.41 8.56 -2.99
CA GLY A 91 9.51 8.31 -2.06
C GLY A 91 10.50 7.28 -2.62
N ARG A 92 10.02 6.22 -3.26
CA ARG A 92 10.88 5.23 -3.92
C ARG A 92 11.64 5.82 -5.10
N ILE A 93 11.01 6.64 -5.93
CA ILE A 93 11.68 7.34 -7.04
C ILE A 93 12.80 8.25 -6.49
N VAL A 94 12.52 9.01 -5.43
CA VAL A 94 13.54 9.85 -4.77
C VAL A 94 14.71 9.00 -4.28
N SER A 95 14.47 7.86 -3.62
CA SER A 95 15.55 6.96 -3.20
C SER A 95 16.32 6.36 -4.37
N MET A 96 15.66 6.00 -5.48
CA MET A 96 16.33 5.49 -6.67
C MET A 96 17.30 6.51 -7.27
N LEU A 97 16.90 7.79 -7.30
CA LEU A 97 17.71 8.88 -7.84
C LEU A 97 18.86 9.28 -6.90
N SER A 98 18.59 9.34 -5.58
CA SER A 98 19.57 9.79 -4.58
C SER A 98 20.57 8.70 -4.19
N ASP A 99 20.12 7.46 -4.03
CA ASP A 99 20.91 6.37 -3.43
C ASP A 99 21.49 5.41 -4.49
N ARG A 100 21.48 5.80 -5.77
CA ARG A 100 21.80 4.94 -6.93
C ARG A 100 20.97 3.64 -6.92
N GLY A 101 19.75 3.71 -6.41
CA GLY A 101 18.86 2.58 -6.18
C GLY A 101 18.13 2.07 -7.42
N VAL A 102 18.55 2.44 -8.64
CA VAL A 102 17.92 1.97 -9.89
C VAL A 102 18.24 0.49 -10.12
N THR A 103 17.50 -0.36 -9.42
CA THR A 103 17.58 -1.82 -9.52
C THR A 103 16.31 -2.37 -10.16
N GLY A 104 16.38 -3.54 -10.78
CA GLY A 104 15.20 -4.19 -11.36
C GLY A 104 14.09 -4.41 -10.33
N PHE A 105 14.45 -4.68 -9.06
CA PHE A 105 13.49 -4.79 -7.97
C PHE A 105 12.76 -3.46 -7.73
N ASN A 106 13.49 -2.36 -7.57
CA ASN A 106 12.87 -1.05 -7.33
C ASN A 106 12.04 -0.56 -8.52
N LEU A 107 12.44 -0.87 -9.76
CA LEU A 107 11.63 -0.56 -10.95
C LEU A 107 10.29 -1.29 -10.92
N VAL A 108 10.28 -2.58 -10.62
CA VAL A 108 9.04 -3.37 -10.48
C VAL A 108 8.21 -2.87 -9.31
N SER A 109 8.84 -2.56 -8.16
CA SER A 109 8.13 -2.01 -6.99
C SER A 109 7.48 -0.66 -7.30
N VAL A 110 8.18 0.28 -7.94
CA VAL A 110 7.58 1.57 -8.37
C VAL A 110 6.40 1.34 -9.29
N ALA A 111 6.51 0.41 -10.26
CA ALA A 111 5.41 0.12 -11.17
C ALA A 111 4.17 -0.39 -10.43
N ILE A 112 4.35 -1.30 -9.45
CA ILE A 112 3.26 -1.80 -8.60
C ILE A 112 2.65 -0.66 -7.77
N GLU A 113 3.48 0.19 -7.16
CA GLU A 113 3.04 1.33 -6.35
C GLU A 113 2.24 2.34 -7.19
N ILE A 114 2.66 2.61 -8.43
CA ILE A 114 1.93 3.47 -9.37
C ILE A 114 0.57 2.86 -9.73
N VAL A 115 0.51 1.55 -9.99
CA VAL A 115 -0.77 0.87 -10.26
C VAL A 115 -1.69 0.98 -9.04
N LEU A 116 -1.21 0.63 -7.85
CA LEU A 116 -2.00 0.70 -6.62
C LEU A 116 -2.45 2.12 -6.27
N ALA A 117 -1.71 3.15 -6.69
CA ALA A 117 -2.11 4.55 -6.61
C ALA A 117 -3.18 4.91 -7.66
N ALA A 118 -2.95 4.56 -8.92
CA ALA A 118 -3.79 4.98 -10.03
C ALA A 118 -5.22 4.44 -9.91
N LEU A 119 -5.38 3.17 -9.53
CA LEU A 119 -6.71 2.54 -9.44
C LEU A 119 -7.70 3.32 -8.56
N PRO A 120 -7.41 3.63 -7.28
CA PRO A 120 -8.30 4.39 -6.42
C PRO A 120 -8.30 5.90 -6.71
N LEU A 121 -7.22 6.48 -7.28
CA LEU A 121 -7.19 7.89 -7.66
C LEU A 121 -8.12 8.17 -8.85
N LEU A 122 -8.07 7.32 -9.89
CA LEU A 122 -8.93 7.48 -11.06
C LEU A 122 -10.41 7.43 -10.68
N TYR A 123 -10.80 6.48 -9.82
CA TYR A 123 -12.15 6.39 -9.28
C TYR A 123 -12.50 7.60 -8.39
N GLY A 124 -11.63 7.92 -7.42
CA GLY A 124 -11.88 9.00 -6.46
C GLY A 124 -11.96 10.39 -7.09
N LEU A 125 -11.32 10.60 -8.24
CA LEU A 125 -11.39 11.84 -9.04
C LEU A 125 -12.55 11.84 -10.04
N GLY A 126 -13.33 10.75 -10.15
CA GLY A 126 -14.45 10.63 -11.09
C GLY A 126 -14.03 10.49 -12.55
N LEU A 127 -12.85 9.92 -12.81
CA LEU A 127 -12.33 9.69 -14.15
C LEU A 127 -12.74 8.31 -14.72
N VAL A 128 -13.17 7.38 -13.88
CA VAL A 128 -13.67 6.03 -14.20
C VAL A 128 -14.80 5.65 -13.25
#